data_AF-A7GNI1-F1
#
_entry.id   AF-A7GNI1-F1
#
_cell.length_a   1.000
_cell.length_b   1.000
_cell.length_c   1.000
_cell.angle_alpha   90.00
_cell.angle_beta   90.00
_cell.angle_gamma   90.00
#
_symmetry.space_group_name_H-M   'P 1'
#
loop_
_entity.id
_entity.type
_entity.pdbx_description
1 polymer ?
#
loop_
_entity_poly.entity_id
_entity_poly.type
_entity_poly.pdbx_seq_one_letter_code
_entity_poly.pdbx_strand_id
1 'polypeptide(L)'
;MVQNKYRVTFISPSEMEQRTIMSANSLPDLIRKVESIIADPNGYFVNDKKNNCYFKVIKENVTFIQYELLFSNREIHIEKLKHVAPAILKKLFQKINDPELYVLSLLDVDIATKEYVLAAMEPSLRMKVETELAKKWESLPSEIVEAQEVLLEALASFIQE
;
A
#
# COMPACT_ATOMS: atom_id res chain seq x y z
N MET A 1 10.81 12.16 -7.74
CA MET A 1 10.01 11.32 -6.82
C MET A 1 10.53 9.90 -6.91
N VAL A 2 10.94 9.30 -5.80
CA VAL A 2 11.40 7.90 -5.78
C VAL A 2 10.15 7.01 -5.85
N GLN A 3 10.15 6.03 -6.75
CA GLN A 3 9.01 5.14 -6.99
C GLN A 3 9.16 3.86 -6.17
N ASN A 4 8.04 3.22 -5.82
CA ASN A 4 8.05 1.88 -5.27
C ASN A 4 8.73 0.93 -6.26
N LYS A 5 9.39 -0.11 -5.75
CA LYS A 5 9.94 -1.20 -6.57
C LYS A 5 9.13 -2.45 -6.32
N TYR A 6 8.68 -3.07 -7.40
CA TYR A 6 7.92 -4.30 -7.38
C TYR A 6 8.66 -5.37 -8.16
N ARG A 7 8.56 -6.62 -7.70
CA ARG A 7 8.82 -7.80 -8.51
C ARG A 7 7.51 -8.19 -9.17
N VAL A 8 7.54 -8.36 -10.48
CA VAL A 8 6.45 -8.91 -11.25
C VAL A 8 6.88 -10.30 -11.73
N THR A 9 6.12 -11.32 -11.35
CA THR A 9 6.37 -12.71 -11.72
C THR A 9 5.24 -13.18 -12.63
N PHE A 10 5.60 -13.59 -13.85
CA PHE A 10 4.71 -14.19 -14.82
C PHE A 10 4.84 -15.70 -14.74
N ILE A 11 3.71 -16.40 -14.59
CA ILE A 11 3.67 -17.85 -14.40
C ILE A 11 2.89 -18.46 -15.55
N SER A 12 3.52 -19.37 -16.29
CA SER A 12 2.89 -20.09 -17.40
C SER A 12 2.13 -21.34 -16.93
N PRO A 13 1.29 -21.97 -17.78
CA PRO A 13 0.64 -23.23 -17.47
C PRO A 13 1.60 -24.39 -17.19
N SER A 14 2.84 -24.29 -17.67
CA SER A 14 3.92 -25.24 -17.43
C SER A 14 4.75 -24.91 -16.18
N GLU A 15 4.24 -24.04 -15.30
CA GLU A 15 4.92 -23.55 -14.08
C GLU A 15 6.27 -22.87 -14.35
N MET A 16 6.51 -22.43 -15.60
CA MET A 16 7.70 -21.64 -15.89
C MET A 16 7.50 -20.22 -15.39
N GLU A 17 8.47 -19.76 -14.61
CA GLU A 17 8.46 -18.41 -14.07
C GLU A 17 9.40 -17.48 -14.85
N GLN A 18 8.89 -16.31 -15.22
CA GLN A 18 9.69 -15.18 -15.69
C GLN A 18 9.47 -14.00 -14.76
N ARG A 19 10.55 -13.34 -14.37
CA ARG A 19 10.53 -12.30 -13.34
C ARG A 19 11.16 -11.02 -13.86
N THR A 20 10.57 -9.89 -13.49
CA THR A 20 11.10 -8.56 -13.79
C THR A 20 10.93 -7.64 -12.58
N ILE A 21 11.79 -6.63 -12.47
CA ILE A 21 11.67 -5.59 -11.46
C ILE A 21 11.21 -4.31 -12.14
N MET A 22 10.13 -3.73 -11.63
CA MET A 22 9.52 -2.53 -12.17
C MET A 22 9.27 -1.50 -11.10
N SER A 23 9.32 -0.23 -11.51
CA SER A 23 8.98 0.91 -10.67
C SER A 23 7.63 1.51 -11.05
N ALA A 24 6.83 1.81 -10.02
CA ALA A 24 5.52 2.45 -10.11
C ALA A 24 5.21 3.21 -8.81
N ASN A 25 4.26 4.14 -8.86
CA ASN A 25 3.84 4.90 -7.67
C ASN A 25 2.91 4.08 -6.75
N SER A 26 2.16 3.14 -7.33
CA SER A 26 1.16 2.31 -6.67
C SER A 26 1.05 0.94 -7.38
N LEU A 27 0.38 -0.03 -6.75
CA LEU A 27 0.09 -1.32 -7.39
C LEU A 27 -0.87 -1.16 -8.60
N PRO A 28 -1.97 -0.38 -8.54
CA PRO A 28 -2.81 -0.14 -9.72
C PRO A 28 -2.05 0.46 -10.91
N ASP A 29 -1.14 1.41 -10.66
CA ASP A 29 -0.32 1.99 -11.73
C ASP A 29 0.65 0.97 -12.33
N LEU A 30 1.21 0.09 -11.49
CA LEU A 30 2.04 -1.02 -11.95
C LEU A 30 1.26 -1.97 -12.86
N ILE A 31 0.05 -2.37 -12.44
CA ILE A 31 -0.81 -3.28 -13.21
C ILE A 31 -1.08 -2.69 -14.59
N ARG A 32 -1.54 -1.43 -14.67
CA ARG A 32 -1.78 -0.73 -15.94
C ARG A 32 -0.54 -0.69 -16.82
N LYS A 33 0.64 -0.46 -16.22
CA LYS A 33 1.92 -0.44 -16.95
C LYS A 33 2.30 -1.82 -17.50
N VAL A 34 2.12 -2.87 -16.71
CA VAL A 34 2.36 -4.26 -17.16
C VAL A 34 1.41 -4.64 -18.29
N GLU A 35 0.12 -4.34 -18.16
CA GLU A 35 -0.88 -4.58 -19.21
C GLU A 35 -0.56 -3.82 -20.50
N SER A 36 -0.13 -2.55 -20.39
CA SER A 36 0.28 -1.75 -21.54
C SER A 36 1.47 -2.36 -22.28
N ILE A 37 2.45 -2.91 -21.56
CA ILE A 37 3.62 -3.56 -22.17
C ILE A 37 3.21 -4.89 -22.82
N ILE A 38 2.33 -5.68 -22.20
CA ILE A 38 1.83 -6.93 -22.78
C ILE A 38 1.03 -6.67 -24.07
N ALA A 39 0.24 -5.59 -24.10
CA ALA A 39 -0.57 -5.23 -25.25
C ALA A 39 0.26 -4.68 -26.44
N ASP A 40 1.46 -4.17 -26.18
CA ASP A 40 2.36 -3.67 -27.22
C ASP A 40 3.01 -4.84 -27.99
N PRO A 41 2.85 -4.93 -29.32
CA PRO A 41 3.52 -5.94 -30.15
C PRO A 41 5.05 -5.94 -30.01
N ASN A 42 5.65 -4.81 -29.65
CA ASN A 42 7.09 -4.66 -29.42
C ASN A 42 7.45 -4.61 -27.92
N GLY A 43 6.47 -4.78 -27.04
CA GLY A 43 6.67 -4.76 -25.60
C GLY A 43 7.53 -5.92 -25.12
N TYR A 44 8.48 -5.62 -24.24
CA TYR A 44 9.35 -6.59 -23.61
C TYR A 44 9.64 -6.20 -22.16
N PHE A 45 9.99 -7.21 -21.37
CA PHE A 45 10.40 -7.06 -19.98
C PHE A 45 11.88 -7.41 -19.84
N VAL A 46 12.55 -6.78 -18.87
CA VAL A 46 13.93 -7.09 -18.51
C VAL A 46 13.92 -8.15 -17.42
N ASN A 47 14.63 -9.25 -17.63
CA ASN A 47 14.75 -10.30 -16.61
C ASN A 47 15.51 -9.78 -15.39
N ASP A 48 15.01 -10.08 -14.18
CA ASP A 48 15.60 -9.59 -12.93
C ASP A 48 16.92 -10.29 -12.56
N LYS A 49 17.25 -11.43 -13.19
CA LYS A 49 18.56 -12.08 -13.05
C LYS A 49 19.61 -11.34 -13.89
N LYS A 50 20.83 -11.23 -13.35
CA LYS A 50 21.97 -10.38 -13.79
C LYS A 50 22.56 -10.65 -15.20
N ASN A 51 21.73 -10.96 -16.21
CA ASN A 51 22.21 -11.39 -17.53
C ASN A 51 21.74 -10.51 -18.71
N ASN A 52 21.17 -9.31 -18.47
CA ASN A 52 20.66 -8.42 -19.53
C ASN A 52 19.72 -9.14 -20.53
N CYS A 53 18.98 -10.15 -20.06
CA CYS A 53 18.04 -10.88 -20.90
C CYS A 53 16.71 -10.12 -20.96
N TYR A 54 16.13 -10.07 -22.15
CA TYR A 54 14.77 -9.58 -22.37
C TYR A 54 13.85 -10.76 -22.64
N PHE A 55 12.58 -10.65 -22.23
CA PHE A 55 11.56 -11.63 -22.56
C PHE A 55 10.27 -10.93 -22.94
N LYS A 56 9.52 -11.56 -23.85
CA LYS A 56 8.20 -11.12 -24.26
C LYS A 56 7.15 -11.99 -23.58
N VAL A 57 6.14 -11.35 -23.02
CA VAL A 57 4.98 -12.03 -22.45
C VAL A 57 3.88 -12.05 -23.50
N ILE A 58 3.35 -13.24 -23.78
CA ILE A 58 2.17 -13.45 -24.62
C ILE A 58 1.03 -13.73 -23.66
N LYS A 59 -0.02 -12.88 -23.68
CA LYS A 59 -1.10 -12.88 -22.67
C LYS A 59 -1.77 -14.25 -22.53
N GLU A 60 -1.95 -14.94 -23.64
CA GLU A 60 -2.57 -16.26 -23.72
C GLU A 60 -1.75 -17.36 -23.02
N ASN A 61 -0.45 -17.13 -22.82
CA ASN A 61 0.47 -18.08 -22.21
C ASN A 61 0.71 -17.81 -20.71
N VAL A 62 -0.05 -16.88 -20.11
CA VAL A 62 0.06 -16.53 -18.69
C VAL A 62 -1.13 -17.10 -17.94
N THR A 63 -0.86 -17.90 -16.90
CA THR A 63 -1.88 -18.43 -16.00
C THR A 63 -2.27 -17.39 -14.95
N PHE A 64 -1.29 -16.75 -14.32
CA PHE A 64 -1.50 -15.63 -13.41
C PHE A 64 -0.22 -14.77 -13.31
N ILE A 65 -0.40 -13.54 -12.86
CA ILE A 65 0.69 -12.58 -12.61
C ILE A 65 0.71 -12.27 -11.13
N GLN A 66 1.86 -12.48 -10.49
CA GLN A 66 2.08 -12.13 -9.10
C GLN A 66 2.85 -10.82 -9.01
N TYR A 67 2.37 -9.93 -8.13
CA TYR A 67 2.99 -8.65 -7.84
C TYR A 67 3.47 -8.64 -6.38
N GLU A 68 4.76 -8.43 -6.17
CA GLU A 68 5.37 -8.38 -4.84
C GLU A 68 6.04 -7.01 -4.65
N LEU A 69 5.70 -6.31 -3.57
CA LEU A 69 6.35 -5.04 -3.22
C LEU A 69 7.72 -5.33 -2.59
N LEU A 70 8.80 -4.99 -3.30
CA LEU A 70 10.17 -5.16 -2.81
C LEU A 70 10.64 -3.96 -1.98
N PHE A 71 10.19 -2.77 -2.36
CA PHE A 71 10.54 -1.53 -1.68
C PHE A 71 9.39 -0.53 -1.82
N SER A 72 8.88 -0.07 -0.68
CA SER A 72 7.95 1.06 -0.62
C SER A 72 8.75 2.35 -0.44
N ASN A 73 8.47 3.34 -1.28
CA ASN A 73 8.91 4.71 -1.04
C ASN A 73 7.83 5.53 -0.32
N ARG A 74 6.76 4.92 0.21
CA ARG A 74 5.89 5.65 1.14
C ARG A 74 6.73 6.00 2.37
N GLU A 75 7.04 7.29 2.52
CA GLU A 75 7.87 7.81 3.62
C GLU A 75 7.26 7.47 5.00
N ILE A 76 5.92 7.40 5.04
CA ILE A 76 5.12 7.10 6.21
C ILE A 76 4.45 5.74 6.02
N HIS A 77 4.88 4.78 6.84
CA HIS A 77 4.16 3.55 7.11
C HIS A 77 3.24 3.77 8.31
N ILE A 78 2.16 2.99 8.44
CA ILE A 78 1.20 3.17 9.54
C ILE A 78 1.88 3.01 10.91
N GLU A 79 2.88 2.14 11.03
CA GLU A 79 3.68 1.91 12.24
C GLU A 79 4.59 3.10 12.58
N LYS A 80 4.82 4.01 11.62
CA LYS A 80 5.60 5.24 11.84
C LYS A 80 4.75 6.40 12.35
N LEU A 81 3.43 6.24 12.50
CA LEU A 81 2.58 7.31 13.04
C LEU A 81 3.02 7.79 14.43
N LYS A 82 3.61 6.91 15.25
CA LYS A 82 4.21 7.28 16.55
C LYS A 82 5.38 8.26 16.49
N HIS A 83 5.93 8.49 15.30
CA HIS A 83 7.01 9.44 15.06
C HIS A 83 6.52 10.72 14.35
N VAL A 84 5.25 10.77 13.97
CA VAL A 84 4.63 11.96 13.38
C VAL A 84 4.33 12.96 14.49
N ALA A 85 4.69 14.24 14.27
CA ALA A 85 4.46 15.27 15.27
C ALA A 85 2.96 15.38 15.63
N PRO A 86 2.59 15.53 16.92
CA PRO A 86 1.19 15.58 17.34
C PRO A 86 0.36 16.66 16.64
N ALA A 87 0.98 17.81 16.30
CA ALA A 87 0.32 18.87 15.57
C ALA A 87 -0.17 18.45 14.17
N ILE A 88 0.57 17.57 13.50
CA ILE A 88 0.21 17.03 12.18
C ILE A 88 -0.90 15.98 12.32
N LEU A 89 -0.83 15.12 13.34
CA LEU A 89 -1.93 14.19 13.65
C LEU A 89 -3.22 14.94 13.97
N LYS A 90 -3.16 16.04 14.70
CA LYS A 90 -4.33 16.89 14.94
C LYS A 90 -4.93 17.46 13.65
N LYS A 91 -4.11 17.88 12.69
CA LYS A 91 -4.59 18.28 11.35
C LYS A 91 -5.25 17.12 10.62
N LEU A 92 -4.71 15.90 10.72
CA LEU A 92 -5.33 14.69 10.15
C LEU A 92 -6.72 14.46 10.74
N PHE A 93 -6.86 14.49 12.07
CA PHE A 93 -8.13 14.28 12.76
C PHE A 93 -9.19 15.35 12.44
N GLN A 94 -8.76 16.57 12.13
CA GLN A 94 -9.64 17.63 11.66
C GLN A 94 -10.09 17.40 10.21
N LYS A 95 -9.21 16.85 9.36
CA LYS A 95 -9.49 16.57 7.96
C LYS A 95 -10.38 15.33 7.78
N ILE A 96 -10.15 14.30 8.59
CA ILE A 96 -10.86 13.02 8.55
C ILE A 96 -11.52 12.80 9.91
N ASN A 97 -12.84 12.94 9.96
CA ASN A 97 -13.64 12.70 11.15
C ASN A 97 -14.50 11.45 10.98
N ASP A 98 -13.84 10.32 10.72
CA ASP A 98 -14.46 9.01 10.51
C ASP A 98 -13.91 7.99 11.53
N PRO A 99 -14.67 7.70 12.61
CA PRO A 99 -14.24 6.76 13.63
C PRO A 99 -13.99 5.34 13.10
N GLU A 100 -14.78 4.88 12.14
CA GLU A 100 -14.68 3.53 11.58
C GLU A 100 -13.40 3.37 10.77
N LEU A 101 -13.05 4.38 9.96
CA LEU A 101 -11.78 4.41 9.24
C LEU A 101 -10.58 4.31 10.19
N TYR A 102 -10.61 5.05 11.31
CA TYR A 102 -9.54 4.95 12.32
C TYR A 102 -9.48 3.58 12.97
N VAL A 103 -10.64 2.99 13.30
CA VAL A 103 -10.71 1.65 13.87
C VAL A 103 -10.05 0.63 12.94
N LEU A 104 -10.52 0.56 11.69
CA LEU A 104 -10.00 -0.33 10.66
C LEU A 104 -8.49 -0.17 10.49
N SER A 105 -8.02 1.08 10.39
CA SER A 105 -6.59 1.36 10.19
C SER A 105 -5.70 0.92 11.35
N LEU A 106 -6.24 0.81 12.57
CA LEU A 106 -5.52 0.49 13.81
C LEU A 106 -5.65 -0.98 14.25
N LEU A 107 -6.37 -1.83 13.50
CA LEU A 107 -6.60 -3.23 13.87
C LEU A 107 -5.30 -4.07 13.87
N ASP A 108 -4.43 -3.87 12.87
CA ASP A 108 -3.19 -4.65 12.67
C ASP A 108 -1.92 -3.80 12.91
N VAL A 109 -1.99 -2.91 13.88
CA VAL A 109 -0.89 -1.97 14.20
C VAL A 109 -0.32 -2.28 15.58
N ASP A 110 0.98 -2.07 15.76
CA ASP A 110 1.64 -2.27 17.05
C ASP A 110 1.01 -1.40 18.16
N ILE A 111 0.95 -1.96 19.37
CA ILE A 111 0.29 -1.33 20.52
C ILE A 111 0.81 0.08 20.78
N ALA A 112 2.13 0.29 20.67
CA ALA A 112 2.73 1.60 20.94
C ALA A 112 2.25 2.66 19.93
N THR A 113 2.15 2.30 18.65
CA THR A 113 1.59 3.19 17.63
C THR A 113 0.11 3.45 17.86
N LYS A 114 -0.68 2.42 18.17
CA LYS A 114 -2.10 2.55 18.47
C LYS A 114 -2.37 3.48 19.65
N GLU A 115 -1.68 3.27 20.77
CA GLU A 115 -1.80 4.11 21.97
C GLU A 115 -1.41 5.56 21.69
N TYR A 116 -0.32 5.78 20.94
CA TYR A 116 0.13 7.12 20.58
C TYR A 116 -0.93 7.88 19.76
N VAL A 117 -1.48 7.23 18.73
CA VAL A 117 -2.50 7.82 17.87
C VAL A 117 -3.75 8.16 18.67
N LEU A 118 -4.25 7.25 19.51
CA LEU A 118 -5.42 7.49 20.37
C LEU A 118 -5.17 8.61 21.39
N ALA A 119 -3.97 8.69 21.97
CA ALA A 119 -3.61 9.75 22.91
C ALA A 119 -3.58 11.15 22.28
N ALA A 120 -3.26 11.23 20.98
CA ALA A 120 -3.24 12.49 20.24
C ALA A 120 -4.63 12.94 19.76
N MET A 121 -5.62 12.04 19.72
CA MET A 121 -6.98 12.35 19.28
C MET A 121 -7.70 13.29 20.25
N GLU A 122 -8.57 14.13 19.69
CA GLU A 122 -9.47 14.95 20.50
C GLU A 122 -10.49 14.05 21.22
N PRO A 123 -10.90 14.38 22.47
CA PRO A 123 -11.67 13.47 23.33
C PRO A 123 -12.95 12.93 22.70
N SER A 124 -13.65 13.74 21.90
CA SER A 124 -14.91 13.37 21.25
C SER A 124 -14.72 12.30 20.17
N LEU A 125 -13.65 12.38 19.38
CA LEU A 125 -13.30 11.39 18.36
C LEU A 125 -12.76 10.13 19.03
N ARG A 126 -11.82 10.30 19.96
CA ARG A 126 -11.20 9.20 20.71
C ARG A 126 -12.23 8.26 21.32
N MET A 127 -13.22 8.82 22.01
CA MET A 127 -14.27 8.03 22.66
C MET A 127 -15.07 7.18 21.66
N LYS A 128 -15.36 7.72 20.46
CA LYS A 128 -16.05 6.96 19.40
C LYS A 128 -15.17 5.83 18.89
N VAL A 129 -13.90 6.12 18.60
CA VAL A 129 -12.93 5.14 18.10
C VAL A 129 -12.69 4.03 19.13
N GLU A 130 -12.53 4.36 20.41
CA GLU A 130 -12.36 3.36 21.48
C GLU A 130 -13.61 2.48 21.67
N THR A 131 -14.80 3.07 21.55
CA THR A 131 -16.07 2.33 21.62
C THR A 131 -16.21 1.35 20.45
N GLU A 132 -15.86 1.79 19.24
CA GLU A 132 -15.85 0.94 18.06
C GLU A 132 -14.76 -0.14 18.12
N LEU A 133 -13.56 0.17 18.60
CA LEU A 133 -12.46 -0.79 18.80
C LEU A 133 -12.80 -1.89 19.81
N ALA A 134 -13.68 -1.62 20.78
CA ALA A 134 -14.14 -2.62 21.73
C ALA A 134 -15.07 -3.66 21.09
N LYS A 135 -15.60 -3.41 19.89
CA LYS A 135 -16.39 -4.38 19.14
C LYS A 135 -15.48 -5.45 18.53
N LYS A 136 -16.05 -6.63 18.26
CA LYS A 136 -15.35 -7.68 17.53
C LYS A 136 -15.49 -7.41 16.02
N TRP A 137 -14.43 -6.95 15.39
CA TRP A 137 -14.38 -6.71 13.95
C TRP A 137 -13.98 -7.98 13.20
N GLU A 138 -14.78 -8.36 12.21
CA GLU A 138 -14.44 -9.39 11.22
C GLU A 138 -14.12 -8.70 9.90
N SER A 139 -12.97 -8.02 9.87
CA SER A 139 -12.50 -7.29 8.70
C SER A 139 -11.53 -8.13 7.88
N LEU A 140 -11.60 -7.99 6.56
CA LEU A 140 -10.62 -8.56 5.65
C LEU A 140 -9.30 -7.76 5.71
N PRO A 141 -8.14 -8.40 5.53
CA PRO A 141 -6.87 -7.69 5.45
C PRO A 141 -6.85 -6.58 4.40
N SER A 142 -7.60 -6.73 3.30
CA SER A 142 -7.73 -5.70 2.26
C SER A 142 -8.42 -4.42 2.78
N GLU A 143 -9.46 -4.57 3.60
CA GLU A 143 -10.20 -3.42 4.18
C GLU A 143 -9.33 -2.64 5.17
N ILE A 144 -8.51 -3.37 5.95
CA ILE A 144 -7.54 -2.77 6.87
C ILE A 144 -6.50 -1.97 6.07
N VAL A 145 -5.94 -2.57 5.02
CA VAL A 145 -4.94 -1.91 4.17
C VAL A 145 -5.55 -0.67 3.51
N GLU A 146 -6.72 -0.76 2.88
CA GLU A 146 -7.41 0.37 2.26
C GLU A 146 -7.63 1.52 3.25
N ALA A 147 -8.09 1.22 4.47
CA ALA A 147 -8.25 2.23 5.52
C ALA A 147 -6.92 2.91 5.89
N GLN A 148 -5.84 2.13 6.00
CA GLN A 148 -4.49 2.66 6.25
C GLN A 148 -4.01 3.54 5.09
N GLU A 149 -4.27 3.15 3.83
CA GLU A 149 -3.88 3.95 2.67
C GLU A 149 -4.54 5.33 2.68
N VAL A 150 -5.85 5.38 2.95
CA VAL A 150 -6.60 6.66 3.03
C VAL A 150 -5.99 7.59 4.08
N LEU A 151 -5.65 7.08 5.27
CA LEU A 151 -5.00 7.90 6.31
C LEU A 151 -3.61 8.38 5.90
N LEU A 152 -2.80 7.50 5.31
CA LEU A 152 -1.44 7.83 4.89
C LEU A 152 -1.42 8.83 3.73
N GLU A 153 -2.35 8.73 2.78
CA GLU A 153 -2.52 9.70 1.70
C GLU A 153 -2.95 11.07 2.23
N ALA A 154 -3.89 11.10 3.18
CA ALA A 154 -4.28 12.33 3.83
C ALA A 154 -3.12 12.97 4.62
N LEU A 155 -2.28 12.16 5.29
CA LEU A 155 -1.07 12.65 5.95
C LEU A 155 -0.03 13.19 4.96
N ALA A 156 0.21 12.48 3.87
CA ALA A 156 1.16 12.89 2.84
C ALA A 156 0.79 14.25 2.21
N SER A 157 -0.52 14.56 2.14
CA SER A 157 -0.98 15.86 1.65
C SER A 157 -0.51 17.05 2.49
N PHE A 158 -0.13 16.85 3.76
CA PHE A 158 0.41 17.92 4.62
C PHE A 158 1.92 18.14 4.46
N ILE A 159 2.63 17.27 3.73
CA ILE A 159 4.08 17.38 3.46
C ILE A 159 4.33 18.10 2.13
N GLN A 160 3.33 18.13 1.25
CA GLN A 160 3.43 18.77 -0.08
C GLN A 160 3.06 20.26 -0.09
N GLU A 161 2.72 20.83 1.07
CA GLU A 161 2.54 22.27 1.31
C GLU A 161 3.79 22.88 1.97
#